data_AF-A0A7J6WH97-F1
#
_entry.id   AF-A0A7J6WH97-F1
#
_cell.length_a   1.000
_cell.length_b   1.000
_cell.length_c   1.000
_cell.angle_alpha   90.00
_cell.angle_beta   90.00
_cell.angle_gamma   90.00
#
_symmetry.space_group_name_H-M   'P 1'
#
loop_
_entity.id
_entity.type
_entity.pdbx_description
1 polymer ?
#
loop_
_entity_poly.entity_id
_entity_poly.type
_entity_poly.pdbx_seq_one_letter_code
_entity_poly.pdbx_strand_id
1 'polypeptide(L)'
;MEFEKKEENDKMKKSTRRRKYMHGCLSLKQEEKPAAAAAAGSNLELKMMSCTLSDDGYSCIIPTQTHLVVMINGIIGSAADWKFAAKQFLGRYPKDVLVHCCKRNYGMLTLDGVDVMGERLAEEVLSVIKQRPRLQKISFVAHSLGGLVARYAVGRLYRQNTMREQDKMNEDCTFDEGHLCEGDKLKGKIAGLEPMNFITFATPHIGVRGHKQAPLFCSLTILEKAARHTSWMLRRTGKHLLLTDNENGKPPLLLQMVNDSEDLHFLSALHSFQRCVTYANARFDFAVGWRTSSIRRQNELPKLQRISKNDRYPHVVNVEPPSIARFEQEVLTEDNRKKLKTSDMEELMIRGLTRVSWERVDVSFQRSTQRFLAHSTIQVKSYSINSDGADVILHMIDNFVL
;
A
#
# COMPACT_ATOMS: atom_id res chain seq x y z
N MET A 1 -25.82 53.01 -30.49
CA MET A 1 -26.92 53.86 -30.98
C MET A 1 -28.10 52.94 -31.14
N GLU A 2 -29.19 53.22 -30.44
CA GLU A 2 -30.38 52.37 -30.37
C GLU A 2 -31.21 52.41 -31.67
N PHE A 3 -32.11 51.45 -31.87
CA PHE A 3 -33.56 51.67 -31.99
C PHE A 3 -34.29 50.34 -32.28
N GLU A 4 -34.96 49.84 -31.24
CA GLU A 4 -36.36 49.38 -31.16
C GLU A 4 -36.99 48.35 -32.15
N LYS A 5 -37.67 47.34 -31.54
CA LYS A 5 -39.10 46.92 -31.63
C LYS A 5 -39.78 46.86 -33.04
N LYS A 6 -40.74 45.96 -33.35
CA LYS A 6 -41.62 45.02 -32.59
C LYS A 6 -42.36 44.12 -33.62
N GLU A 7 -42.85 42.93 -33.21
CA GLU A 7 -44.11 42.26 -33.69
C GLU A 7 -44.29 41.93 -35.22
N GLU A 8 -45.03 40.94 -35.72
CA GLU A 8 -45.80 39.78 -35.19
C GLU A 8 -46.05 38.73 -36.31
N ASN A 9 -46.54 37.52 -35.97
CA ASN A 9 -47.12 36.46 -36.83
C ASN A 9 -46.17 35.70 -37.81
N ASP A 10 -46.12 34.36 -37.82
CA ASP A 10 -47.25 33.53 -38.28
C ASP A 10 -47.27 32.03 -37.80
N LYS A 11 -48.48 31.47 -37.64
CA LYS A 11 -48.94 30.05 -37.70
C LYS A 11 -48.21 28.89 -36.97
N MET A 12 -48.60 28.72 -35.70
CA MET A 12 -49.31 27.54 -35.15
C MET A 12 -49.45 26.24 -35.98
N LYS A 13 -48.91 25.12 -35.47
CA LYS A 13 -49.49 23.76 -35.59
C LYS A 13 -49.08 22.86 -34.40
N LYS A 14 -49.99 22.64 -33.43
CA LYS A 14 -49.83 21.69 -32.32
C LYS A 14 -50.50 20.35 -32.67
N SER A 15 -49.85 19.23 -32.33
CA SER A 15 -50.46 17.91 -32.32
C SER A 15 -50.44 17.34 -30.91
N THR A 16 -51.55 16.73 -30.47
CA THR A 16 -51.78 16.27 -29.10
C THR A 16 -51.97 14.76 -29.09
N ARG A 17 -51.27 14.03 -28.21
CA ARG A 17 -51.66 12.67 -27.83
C ARG A 17 -51.79 12.53 -26.32
N ARG A 18 -53.02 12.22 -25.89
CA ARG A 18 -53.44 12.08 -24.49
C ARG A 18 -53.05 10.70 -23.94
N ARG A 19 -52.71 10.64 -22.65
CA ARG A 19 -52.76 9.41 -21.85
C ARG A 19 -54.22 8.96 -21.67
N LYS A 20 -54.43 7.65 -21.56
CA LYS A 20 -55.59 7.04 -20.86
C LYS A 20 -55.07 5.93 -19.94
N TYR A 21 -55.61 5.87 -18.73
CA TYR A 21 -55.44 4.78 -17.77
C TYR A 21 -56.75 3.99 -17.67
N MET A 22 -56.63 2.69 -17.40
CA MET A 22 -57.65 1.74 -16.91
C MET A 22 -56.88 0.60 -16.22
N HIS A 23 -57.39 -0.13 -15.22
CA HIS A 23 -58.17 0.26 -14.04
C HIS A 23 -58.14 -0.93 -13.05
N GLY A 24 -58.05 -0.68 -11.74
CA GLY A 24 -58.35 -1.67 -10.68
C GLY A 24 -57.16 -2.48 -10.13
N CYS A 25 -57.18 -2.91 -8.86
CA CYS A 25 -58.06 -2.50 -7.75
C CYS A 25 -57.51 -2.98 -6.39
N LEU A 26 -57.56 -2.12 -5.34
CA LEU A 26 -57.59 -2.47 -3.89
C LEU A 26 -56.37 -3.25 -3.30
N SER A 27 -56.06 -3.30 -1.99
CA SER A 27 -56.38 -2.55 -0.76
C SER A 27 -55.52 -3.16 0.38
N LEU A 28 -54.92 -2.48 1.38
CA LEU A 28 -54.72 -1.05 1.70
C LEU A 28 -53.50 -0.90 2.66
N LYS A 29 -53.25 0.34 3.13
CA LYS A 29 -52.62 0.83 4.40
C LYS A 29 -52.13 -0.20 5.44
N GLN A 30 -51.01 0.04 6.13
CA GLN A 30 -50.87 1.19 7.06
C GLN A 30 -49.44 1.72 7.24
N GLU A 31 -49.33 2.99 7.59
CA GLU A 31 -48.06 3.67 7.93
C GLU A 31 -47.63 3.33 9.36
N GLU A 32 -46.33 3.20 9.61
CA GLU A 32 -45.71 3.62 10.86
C GLU A 32 -44.25 4.06 10.63
N LYS A 33 -43.91 5.22 11.23
CA LYS A 33 -42.55 5.70 11.56
C LYS A 33 -42.58 5.94 13.08
N PRO A 34 -41.45 5.97 13.82
CA PRO A 34 -40.07 6.12 13.35
C PRO A 34 -39.03 5.19 14.05
N ALA A 35 -37.77 5.19 13.58
CA ALA A 35 -36.57 5.11 14.43
C ALA A 35 -35.29 5.40 13.60
N ALA A 36 -34.27 5.95 14.25
CA ALA A 36 -32.95 6.14 13.64
C ALA A 36 -32.08 4.89 13.82
N ALA A 37 -31.42 4.44 12.75
CA ALA A 37 -30.31 3.48 12.82
C ALA A 37 -29.23 3.90 11.82
N ALA A 38 -28.01 4.06 12.32
CA ALA A 38 -26.88 4.59 11.54
C ALA A 38 -26.16 3.51 10.71
N ALA A 39 -25.51 3.95 9.63
CA ALA A 39 -24.28 3.39 9.10
C ALA A 39 -24.14 1.85 9.00
N ALA A 40 -24.92 1.21 8.12
CA ALA A 40 -24.60 -0.13 7.61
C ALA A 40 -23.48 -0.03 6.54
N GLY A 41 -22.24 0.22 6.97
CA GLY A 41 -21.06 0.12 6.11
C GLY A 41 -20.86 -1.34 5.64
N SER A 42 -20.49 -1.54 4.38
CA SER A 42 -20.37 -2.89 3.81
C SER A 42 -19.24 -3.69 4.48
N ASN A 43 -19.61 -4.60 5.39
CA ASN A 43 -18.72 -5.57 6.00
C ASN A 43 -18.25 -6.59 4.97
N LEU A 44 -17.22 -6.24 4.19
CA LEU A 44 -16.35 -7.24 3.58
C LEU A 44 -15.40 -7.77 4.68
N GLU A 45 -15.99 -8.58 5.53
CA GLU A 45 -15.32 -9.57 6.37
C GLU A 45 -15.74 -10.91 5.79
N LEU A 46 -14.88 -11.54 4.98
CA LEU A 46 -15.15 -12.88 4.45
C LEU A 46 -14.99 -13.89 5.61
N LYS A 47 -15.99 -13.95 6.48
CA LYS A 47 -16.11 -14.97 7.52
C LYS A 47 -16.28 -16.33 6.83
N MET A 48 -15.18 -17.02 6.57
CA MET A 48 -15.19 -18.47 6.39
C MET A 48 -15.50 -19.13 7.74
N MET A 49 -16.78 -19.15 8.07
CA MET A 49 -17.41 -20.21 8.84
C MET A 49 -18.34 -20.96 7.90
N SER A 50 -17.74 -21.68 6.95
CA SER A 50 -18.46 -22.64 6.12
C SER A 50 -18.76 -23.88 6.96
N CYS A 51 -19.82 -23.82 7.76
CA CYS A 51 -20.40 -25.03 8.35
C CYS A 51 -21.08 -25.80 7.22
N THR A 52 -20.45 -26.88 6.76
CA THR A 52 -21.08 -27.81 5.83
C THR A 52 -21.73 -28.91 6.66
N LEU A 53 -23.00 -29.19 6.37
CA LEU A 53 -23.69 -30.35 6.92
C LEU A 53 -23.15 -31.59 6.20
N SER A 54 -22.46 -32.43 6.96
CA SER A 54 -22.21 -33.84 6.64
C SER A 54 -23.07 -34.70 7.56
N ASP A 55 -23.55 -35.85 7.08
CA ASP A 55 -24.49 -36.70 7.81
C ASP A 55 -23.96 -37.21 9.17
N ASP A 56 -22.64 -37.19 9.39
CA ASP A 56 -21.97 -37.60 10.62
C ASP A 56 -21.72 -36.47 11.66
N GLY A 57 -22.38 -35.30 11.51
CA GLY A 57 -22.45 -34.26 12.54
C GLY A 57 -21.57 -33.02 12.33
N TYR A 58 -21.58 -32.13 13.34
CA TYR A 58 -20.97 -30.79 13.26
C TYR A 58 -19.43 -30.82 13.22
N SER A 59 -18.83 -30.93 12.04
CA SER A 59 -17.40 -30.62 11.87
C SER A 59 -17.19 -29.11 11.81
N CYS A 60 -16.66 -28.53 12.90
CA CYS A 60 -16.13 -27.17 12.85
C CYS A 60 -14.81 -27.18 12.09
N ILE A 61 -14.81 -26.67 10.84
CA ILE A 61 -13.57 -26.44 10.09
C ILE A 61 -12.78 -25.34 10.82
N ILE A 62 -11.87 -25.76 11.71
CA ILE A 62 -10.99 -24.82 12.43
C ILE A 62 -10.05 -24.20 11.40
N PRO A 63 -9.93 -22.86 11.31
CA PRO A 63 -9.02 -22.19 10.39
C PRO A 63 -7.60 -22.76 10.49
N THR A 64 -7.07 -23.22 9.34
CA THR A 64 -5.73 -23.81 9.20
C THR A 64 -4.69 -22.82 8.71
N GLN A 65 -5.10 -21.60 8.34
CA GLN A 65 -4.23 -20.59 7.74
C GLN A 65 -3.11 -20.19 8.72
N THR A 66 -1.86 -20.40 8.31
CA THR A 66 -0.65 -20.08 9.07
C THR A 66 0.03 -18.80 8.56
N HIS A 67 -0.33 -18.30 7.38
CA HIS A 67 0.30 -17.14 6.74
C HIS A 67 -0.66 -15.94 6.67
N LEU A 68 -0.32 -14.84 7.34
CA LEU A 68 -1.06 -13.58 7.26
C LEU A 68 -0.56 -12.70 6.11
N VAL A 69 -1.43 -12.35 5.17
CA VAL A 69 -1.13 -11.39 4.09
C VAL A 69 -1.83 -10.07 4.37
N VAL A 70 -1.06 -9.08 4.82
CA VAL A 70 -1.51 -7.73 5.15
C VAL A 70 -1.52 -6.87 3.88
N MET A 71 -2.68 -6.34 3.48
CA MET A 71 -2.83 -5.50 2.28
C MET A 71 -3.09 -4.04 2.64
N ILE A 72 -2.30 -3.11 2.11
CA ILE A 72 -2.25 -1.69 2.52
C ILE A 72 -2.50 -0.76 1.33
N ASN A 73 -3.57 0.04 1.40
CA ASN A 73 -3.98 0.95 0.32
C ASN A 73 -3.11 2.22 0.21
N GLY A 74 -3.14 2.83 -0.97
CA GLY A 74 -2.55 4.14 -1.24
C GLY A 74 -3.36 5.33 -0.70
N ILE A 75 -2.93 6.53 -1.11
CA ILE A 75 -3.54 7.81 -0.71
C ILE A 75 -4.99 7.94 -1.21
N ILE A 76 -5.89 8.41 -0.34
CA ILE A 76 -7.35 8.47 -0.57
C ILE A 76 -7.94 7.07 -0.90
N GLY A 77 -7.21 6.00 -0.58
CA GLY A 77 -7.62 4.61 -0.81
C GLY A 77 -8.47 4.03 0.31
N SER A 78 -8.78 2.74 0.18
CA SER A 78 -9.45 1.94 1.20
C SER A 78 -9.17 0.44 1.04
N ALA A 79 -9.55 -0.37 2.02
CA ALA A 79 -9.53 -1.84 1.94
C ALA A 79 -10.20 -2.41 0.66
N ALA A 80 -11.20 -1.71 0.11
CA ALA A 80 -11.91 -2.16 -1.10
C ALA A 80 -11.03 -2.17 -2.36
N ASP A 81 -9.98 -1.34 -2.40
CA ASP A 81 -9.03 -1.26 -3.52
C ASP A 81 -8.29 -2.58 -3.75
N TRP A 82 -8.15 -3.40 -2.70
CA TRP A 82 -7.49 -4.71 -2.71
C TRP A 82 -8.46 -5.88 -2.95
N LYS A 83 -9.76 -5.63 -3.14
CA LYS A 83 -10.79 -6.68 -3.26
C LYS A 83 -10.49 -7.69 -4.37
N PHE A 84 -9.90 -7.25 -5.49
CA PHE A 84 -9.52 -8.16 -6.56
C PHE A 84 -8.37 -9.09 -6.12
N ALA A 85 -7.24 -8.54 -5.66
CA ALA A 85 -6.09 -9.32 -5.22
C ALA A 85 -6.43 -10.27 -4.07
N ALA A 86 -7.22 -9.81 -3.09
CA ALA A 86 -7.69 -10.65 -1.99
C ALA A 86 -8.50 -11.85 -2.47
N LYS A 87 -9.40 -11.66 -3.46
CA LYS A 87 -10.15 -12.77 -4.07
C LYS A 87 -9.22 -13.76 -4.80
N GLN A 88 -8.21 -13.27 -5.53
CA GLN A 88 -7.26 -14.15 -6.22
C GLN A 88 -6.39 -14.96 -5.24
N PHE A 89 -5.88 -14.32 -4.18
CA PHE A 89 -5.12 -15.01 -3.12
C PHE A 89 -5.95 -16.12 -2.45
N LEU A 90 -7.18 -15.82 -2.03
CA LEU A 90 -8.07 -16.79 -1.39
C LEU A 90 -8.50 -17.91 -2.36
N GLY A 91 -8.55 -17.65 -3.67
CA GLY A 91 -8.77 -18.68 -4.68
C GLY A 91 -7.55 -19.60 -4.89
N ARG A 92 -6.33 -19.06 -4.76
CA ARG A 92 -5.06 -19.79 -4.97
C ARG A 92 -4.59 -20.57 -3.75
N TYR A 93 -4.74 -20.00 -2.56
CA TYR A 93 -4.23 -20.52 -1.28
C TYR A 93 -5.30 -20.52 -0.16
N PRO A 94 -6.47 -21.16 -0.38
CA PRO A 94 -7.63 -21.07 0.53
C PRO A 94 -7.38 -21.61 1.95
N LYS A 95 -6.42 -22.53 2.11
CA LYS A 95 -6.14 -23.21 3.39
C LYS A 95 -4.92 -22.63 4.12
N ASP A 96 -4.04 -21.97 3.40
CA ASP A 96 -2.70 -21.56 3.86
C ASP A 96 -2.68 -20.07 4.26
N VAL A 97 -3.37 -19.22 3.49
CA VAL A 97 -3.29 -17.76 3.59
C VAL A 97 -4.56 -17.14 4.19
N LEU A 98 -4.37 -16.34 5.25
CA LEU A 98 -5.34 -15.38 5.75
C LEU A 98 -5.05 -14.01 5.13
N VAL A 99 -5.92 -13.50 4.26
CA VAL A 99 -5.80 -12.14 3.72
C VAL A 99 -6.49 -11.12 4.63
N HIS A 100 -5.76 -10.07 5.02
CA HIS A 100 -6.29 -8.94 5.77
C HIS A 100 -6.08 -7.62 5.01
N CYS A 101 -7.15 -7.09 4.41
CA CYS A 101 -7.13 -5.75 3.81
C CYS A 101 -7.36 -4.69 4.90
N CYS A 102 -6.36 -3.84 5.15
CA CYS A 102 -6.33 -2.93 6.29
C CYS A 102 -7.43 -1.86 6.20
N LYS A 103 -8.07 -1.58 7.34
CA LYS A 103 -9.27 -0.74 7.43
C LYS A 103 -9.05 0.57 8.18
N ARG A 104 -7.95 0.75 8.94
CA ARG A 104 -7.75 1.96 9.76
C ARG A 104 -7.28 3.20 8.99
N ASN A 105 -6.61 3.05 7.85
CA ASN A 105 -6.06 4.17 7.07
C ASN A 105 -6.82 4.37 5.75
N TYR A 106 -8.04 4.89 5.81
CA TYR A 106 -8.92 5.10 4.64
C TYR A 106 -9.21 6.58 4.36
N GLY A 107 -9.44 6.92 3.09
CA GLY A 107 -9.88 8.26 2.69
C GLY A 107 -8.96 9.37 3.19
N MET A 108 -9.53 10.36 3.90
CA MET A 108 -8.77 11.51 4.44
C MET A 108 -7.80 11.15 5.57
N LEU A 109 -7.96 10.01 6.27
CA LEU A 109 -7.00 9.55 7.28
C LEU A 109 -5.64 9.20 6.66
N THR A 110 -5.60 8.98 5.34
CA THR A 110 -4.35 8.77 4.59
C THR A 110 -3.49 10.04 4.49
N LEU A 111 -3.97 11.19 4.96
CA LEU A 111 -3.24 12.47 4.95
C LEU A 111 -2.52 12.76 6.28
N ASP A 112 -2.77 11.96 7.32
CA ASP A 112 -2.31 12.22 8.70
C ASP A 112 -0.79 12.06 8.92
N GLY A 113 -0.07 11.44 7.98
CA GLY A 113 1.38 11.24 8.03
C GLY A 113 1.78 9.77 7.98
N VAL A 114 2.91 9.46 7.35
CA VAL A 114 3.42 8.07 7.22
C VAL A 114 3.71 7.44 8.58
N ASP A 115 4.15 8.23 9.54
CA ASP A 115 4.36 7.86 10.95
C ASP A 115 3.03 7.50 11.64
N VAL A 116 2.05 8.41 11.63
CA VAL A 116 0.75 8.21 12.28
C VAL A 116 -0.03 7.04 11.66
N MET A 117 -0.02 6.94 10.33
CA MET A 117 -0.61 5.79 9.64
C MET A 117 0.13 4.49 9.94
N GLY A 118 1.45 4.54 10.06
CA GLY A 118 2.29 3.38 10.33
C GLY A 118 2.05 2.81 11.74
N GLU A 119 1.85 3.68 12.73
CA GLU A 119 1.42 3.26 14.08
C GLU A 119 0.06 2.57 14.05
N ARG A 120 -0.94 3.19 13.41
CA ARG A 120 -2.28 2.62 13.27
C ARG A 120 -2.25 1.26 12.56
N LEU A 121 -1.38 1.09 11.58
CA LEU A 121 -1.17 -0.17 10.87
C LEU A 121 -0.52 -1.23 11.78
N ALA A 122 0.49 -0.85 12.56
CA ALA A 122 1.12 -1.75 13.53
C ALA A 122 0.10 -2.25 14.59
N GLU A 123 -0.70 -1.35 15.16
CA GLU A 123 -1.81 -1.72 16.05
C GLU A 123 -2.85 -2.63 15.39
N GLU A 124 -3.20 -2.37 14.12
CA GLU A 124 -4.16 -3.19 13.37
C GLU A 124 -3.62 -4.62 13.17
N VAL A 125 -2.36 -4.76 12.76
CA VAL A 125 -1.69 -6.05 12.58
C VAL A 125 -1.59 -6.81 13.90
N LEU A 126 -1.19 -6.16 15.01
CA LEU A 126 -1.14 -6.80 16.34
C LEU A 126 -2.52 -7.31 16.78
N SER A 127 -3.59 -6.55 16.51
CA SER A 127 -4.96 -6.97 16.81
C SER A 127 -5.38 -8.21 16.02
N VAL A 128 -5.04 -8.28 14.73
CA VAL A 128 -5.32 -9.45 13.88
C VAL A 128 -4.54 -10.68 14.35
N ILE A 129 -3.27 -10.53 14.68
CA ILE A 129 -2.41 -11.63 15.17
C ILE A 129 -2.92 -12.17 16.51
N LYS A 130 -3.29 -11.29 17.45
CA LYS A 130 -3.84 -11.68 18.77
C LYS A 130 -5.12 -12.52 18.64
N GLN A 131 -5.93 -12.30 17.60
CA GLN A 131 -7.15 -13.07 17.32
C GLN A 131 -6.88 -14.41 16.60
N ARG A 132 -5.65 -14.65 16.15
CA ARG A 132 -5.28 -15.77 15.27
C ARG A 132 -3.97 -16.43 15.73
N PRO A 133 -3.96 -17.12 16.88
CA PRO A 133 -2.74 -17.67 17.51
C PRO A 133 -2.05 -18.79 16.72
N ARG A 134 -2.65 -19.27 15.61
CA ARG A 134 -2.06 -20.25 14.69
C ARG A 134 -1.20 -19.63 13.58
N LEU A 135 -1.19 -18.30 13.47
CA LEU A 135 -0.31 -17.62 12.51
C LEU A 135 1.15 -17.87 12.89
N GLN A 136 1.95 -18.19 11.88
CA GLN A 136 3.39 -18.43 11.96
C GLN A 136 4.15 -17.46 11.07
N LYS A 137 3.54 -17.06 9.93
CA LYS A 137 4.17 -16.28 8.86
C LYS A 137 3.40 -15.00 8.57
N ILE A 138 4.10 -13.97 8.10
CA ILE A 138 3.52 -12.68 7.71
C ILE A 138 4.13 -12.14 6.42
N SER A 139 3.29 -11.55 5.57
CA SER A 139 3.69 -10.79 4.39
C SER A 139 2.92 -9.48 4.29
N PHE A 140 3.54 -8.49 3.65
CA PHE A 140 2.96 -7.18 3.38
C PHE A 140 2.85 -6.97 1.87
N VAL A 141 1.68 -6.52 1.41
CA VAL A 141 1.41 -6.18 0.01
C VAL A 141 0.82 -4.77 -0.02
N ALA A 142 1.55 -3.80 -0.57
CA ALA A 142 1.22 -2.39 -0.37
C ALA A 142 1.24 -1.59 -1.67
N HIS A 143 0.39 -0.58 -1.78
CA HIS A 143 0.26 0.26 -2.98
C HIS A 143 0.56 1.72 -2.67
N SER A 144 1.33 2.36 -3.56
CA SER A 144 1.62 3.79 -3.51
C SER A 144 2.13 4.21 -2.13
N LEU A 145 1.55 5.25 -1.53
CA LEU A 145 1.77 5.68 -0.15
C LEU A 145 1.75 4.53 0.88
N GLY A 146 0.90 3.52 0.69
CA GLY A 146 0.78 2.35 1.57
C GLY A 146 2.08 1.60 1.76
N GLY A 147 3.00 1.60 0.78
CA GLY A 147 4.32 0.96 0.92
C GLY A 147 5.27 1.72 1.84
N LEU A 148 5.11 3.05 1.96
CA LEU A 148 5.82 3.83 2.98
C LEU A 148 5.24 3.59 4.38
N VAL A 149 3.90 3.50 4.48
CA VAL A 149 3.21 3.16 5.72
C VAL A 149 3.59 1.75 6.19
N ALA A 150 3.69 0.79 5.27
CA ALA A 150 4.18 -0.56 5.55
C ALA A 150 5.64 -0.56 6.01
N ARG A 151 6.54 0.20 5.37
CA ARG A 151 7.93 0.38 5.83
C ARG A 151 8.02 0.89 7.26
N TYR A 152 7.20 1.87 7.63
CA TYR A 152 7.16 2.37 9.01
C TYR A 152 6.65 1.30 9.97
N ALA A 153 5.52 0.65 9.64
CA ALA A 153 4.91 -0.36 10.49
C ALA A 153 5.80 -1.58 10.72
N VAL A 154 6.51 -2.10 9.70
CA VAL A 154 7.42 -3.24 9.90
C VAL A 154 8.59 -2.87 10.82
N GLY A 155 9.12 -1.64 10.73
CA GLY A 155 10.15 -1.15 11.67
C GLY A 155 9.67 -1.03 13.13
N ARG A 156 8.35 -0.86 13.34
CA ARG A 156 7.70 -0.80 14.67
C ARG A 156 7.30 -2.17 15.20
N LEU A 157 7.01 -3.11 14.32
CA LEU A 157 6.64 -4.49 14.65
C LEU A 157 7.86 -5.40 14.78
N TYR A 158 9.03 -4.98 14.29
CA TYR A 158 10.26 -5.75 14.36
C TYR A 158 10.77 -5.86 15.80
N ARG A 159 11.05 -7.09 16.23
CA ARG A 159 11.68 -7.37 17.52
C ARG A 159 13.15 -7.74 17.31
N GLN A 160 14.02 -6.85 17.77
CA GLN A 160 15.42 -7.14 18.03
C GLN A 160 15.56 -7.68 19.46
N ASN A 161 16.66 -8.38 19.79
CA ASN A 161 16.92 -8.85 21.15
C ASN A 161 17.23 -7.66 22.08
N THR A 162 16.21 -6.98 22.58
CA THR A 162 16.32 -6.08 23.73
C THR A 162 16.16 -6.89 25.02
N MET A 163 17.29 -7.28 25.61
CA MET A 163 17.44 -7.78 26.99
C MET A 163 17.06 -6.70 28.02
N ARG A 164 15.83 -6.14 27.98
CA ARG A 164 15.43 -4.96 28.78
C ARG A 164 13.98 -4.91 29.26
N GLU A 165 13.21 -6.01 29.21
CA GLU A 165 11.86 -6.06 29.80
C GLU A 165 11.62 -7.21 30.80
N GLN A 166 12.67 -7.83 31.36
CA GLN A 166 12.52 -8.77 32.50
C GLN A 166 13.43 -8.52 33.73
N ASP A 167 14.51 -7.73 33.64
CA ASP A 167 15.42 -7.47 34.78
C ASP A 167 14.91 -6.36 35.74
N LYS A 168 13.64 -6.46 36.11
CA LYS A 168 13.04 -5.75 37.26
C LYS A 168 12.03 -6.61 38.02
N MET A 169 12.29 -7.90 38.18
CA MET A 169 11.87 -8.60 39.39
C MET A 169 12.75 -9.81 39.70
N ASN A 170 13.15 -9.85 40.97
CA ASN A 170 13.72 -10.98 41.71
C ASN A 170 15.20 -11.31 41.44
N GLU A 171 16.02 -10.90 42.41
CA GLU A 171 17.17 -11.71 42.83
C GLU A 171 16.72 -13.14 43.18
N ASP A 172 17.70 -14.05 43.18
CA ASP A 172 17.61 -15.45 43.61
C ASP A 172 16.98 -16.46 42.63
N CYS A 173 17.83 -17.06 41.79
CA CYS A 173 17.76 -18.46 41.37
C CYS A 173 19.11 -18.93 40.80
N THR A 174 19.49 -20.17 41.10
CA THR A 174 20.81 -20.76 40.81
C THR A 174 21.02 -21.13 39.34
N PHE A 175 22.29 -21.19 38.92
CA PHE A 175 22.74 -21.72 37.62
C PHE A 175 22.16 -23.12 37.34
N ASP A 176 21.67 -23.31 36.11
CA ASP A 176 21.54 -24.63 35.48
C ASP A 176 21.94 -24.53 33.99
N GLU A 177 22.85 -25.39 33.54
CA GLU A 177 23.40 -25.35 32.18
C GLU A 177 22.49 -26.11 31.21
N GLY A 178 21.76 -25.41 30.34
CA GLY A 178 21.07 -26.08 29.23
C GLY A 178 19.96 -25.35 28.47
N HIS A 179 19.46 -24.20 28.96
CA HIS A 179 18.37 -23.50 28.28
C HIS A 179 18.86 -22.54 27.17
N LEU A 180 18.64 -22.93 25.91
CA LEU A 180 18.64 -22.00 24.77
C LEU A 180 17.52 -20.97 24.96
N CYS A 181 17.90 -19.76 25.37
CA CYS A 181 17.00 -18.67 25.76
C CYS A 181 15.91 -18.40 24.71
N GLU A 182 14.65 -18.29 25.14
CA GLU A 182 13.51 -18.04 24.23
C GLU A 182 13.65 -16.74 23.41
N GLY A 183 14.44 -15.77 23.90
CA GLY A 183 14.76 -14.54 23.18
C GLY A 183 15.36 -14.79 21.78
N ASP A 184 16.22 -15.80 21.62
CA ASP A 184 16.83 -16.08 20.31
C ASP A 184 15.85 -16.65 19.29
N LYS A 185 14.71 -17.21 19.72
CA LYS A 185 13.63 -17.66 18.82
C LYS A 185 12.79 -16.50 18.26
N LEU A 186 12.97 -15.27 18.73
CA LEU A 186 12.21 -14.09 18.31
C LEU A 186 13.02 -13.09 17.47
N LYS A 187 14.36 -13.23 17.43
CA LYS A 187 15.25 -12.39 16.64
C LYS A 187 14.85 -12.40 15.17
N GLY A 188 14.68 -11.23 14.57
CA GLY A 188 14.35 -11.10 13.15
C GLY A 188 12.87 -11.28 12.83
N LYS A 189 11.97 -11.35 13.81
CA LYS A 189 10.53 -11.53 13.57
C LYS A 189 9.75 -10.22 13.54
N ILE A 190 8.69 -10.20 12.74
CA ILE A 190 7.72 -9.10 12.66
C ILE A 190 6.49 -9.51 13.49
N ALA A 191 6.25 -8.79 14.59
CA ALA A 191 5.20 -9.08 15.56
C ALA A 191 5.24 -10.50 16.17
N GLY A 192 6.40 -11.17 16.12
CA GLY A 192 6.56 -12.58 16.53
C GLY A 192 6.28 -13.61 15.42
N LEU A 193 5.95 -13.16 14.20
CA LEU A 193 5.79 -14.00 13.02
C LEU A 193 7.02 -13.96 12.11
N GLU A 194 7.24 -15.04 11.36
CA GLU A 194 8.28 -15.17 10.34
C GLU A 194 7.95 -14.28 9.11
N PRO A 195 8.80 -13.31 8.74
CA PRO A 195 8.54 -12.38 7.66
C PRO A 195 8.91 -12.98 6.29
N MET A 196 7.90 -13.19 5.43
CA MET A 196 8.08 -13.90 4.16
C MET A 196 8.25 -12.94 2.97
N ASN A 197 7.23 -12.13 2.66
CA ASN A 197 7.26 -11.22 1.51
C ASN A 197 6.99 -9.76 1.92
N PHE A 198 7.80 -8.83 1.41
CA PHE A 198 7.53 -7.40 1.43
C PHE A 198 7.38 -6.89 0.00
N ILE A 199 6.14 -6.70 -0.45
CA ILE A 199 5.80 -6.40 -1.85
C ILE A 199 5.18 -5.01 -1.94
N THR A 200 5.72 -4.16 -2.82
CA THR A 200 5.20 -2.82 -3.07
C THR A 200 4.82 -2.59 -4.53
N PHE A 201 3.75 -1.84 -4.76
CA PHE A 201 3.23 -1.48 -6.08
C PHE A 201 3.21 0.03 -6.24
N ALA A 202 3.98 0.56 -7.19
CA ALA A 202 4.08 1.98 -7.49
C ALA A 202 4.31 2.86 -6.24
N THR A 203 5.10 2.39 -5.26
CA THR A 203 5.38 3.10 -4.00
C THR A 203 6.48 4.15 -4.18
N PRO A 204 6.31 5.41 -3.73
CA PRO A 204 7.34 6.44 -3.85
C PRO A 204 8.41 6.26 -2.76
N HIS A 205 9.24 5.21 -2.84
CA HIS A 205 10.20 4.83 -1.80
C HIS A 205 11.22 5.94 -1.46
N ILE A 206 11.52 6.79 -2.44
CA ILE A 206 12.50 7.89 -2.39
C ILE A 206 11.75 9.26 -2.35
N GLY A 207 10.43 9.25 -2.12
CA GLY A 207 9.56 10.42 -2.24
C GLY A 207 9.19 10.74 -3.69
N VAL A 208 8.57 11.91 -3.91
CA VAL A 208 8.05 12.36 -5.23
C VAL A 208 8.68 13.67 -5.73
N ARG A 209 9.62 14.26 -4.98
CA ARG A 209 10.28 15.52 -5.36
C ARG A 209 11.17 15.32 -6.60
N GLY A 210 11.34 16.38 -7.41
CA GLY A 210 12.28 16.41 -8.54
C GLY A 210 11.98 15.49 -9.74
N HIS A 211 10.85 14.76 -9.77
CA HIS A 211 10.67 13.67 -10.72
C HIS A 211 10.28 14.12 -12.15
N LYS A 212 11.26 14.18 -13.05
CA LYS A 212 11.08 14.63 -14.46
C LYS A 212 10.10 13.79 -15.32
N GLN A 213 9.78 12.56 -14.92
CA GLN A 213 8.78 11.73 -15.63
C GLN A 213 7.32 12.06 -15.27
N ALA A 214 7.07 13.08 -14.45
CA ALA A 214 5.72 13.55 -14.13
C ALA A 214 5.39 14.87 -14.87
N PRO A 215 5.07 14.84 -16.19
CA PRO A 215 4.42 15.96 -16.89
C PRO A 215 2.94 16.11 -16.46
N LEU A 216 2.59 15.72 -15.24
CA LEU A 216 1.32 16.04 -14.59
C LEU A 216 1.50 16.96 -13.37
N PHE A 217 2.72 17.48 -13.18
CA PHE A 217 2.92 18.87 -12.74
C PHE A 217 2.90 19.87 -13.91
N CYS A 218 2.29 19.52 -15.07
CA CYS A 218 2.03 20.45 -16.19
C CYS A 218 0.94 21.50 -15.91
N SER A 219 1.00 22.13 -14.73
CA SER A 219 0.61 23.53 -14.55
C SER A 219 1.34 24.20 -13.37
N LEU A 220 2.37 23.57 -12.77
CA LEU A 220 2.96 24.01 -11.50
C LEU A 220 4.45 24.42 -11.57
N THR A 221 5.03 24.62 -12.75
CA THR A 221 6.36 25.25 -12.89
C THR A 221 6.35 26.77 -12.62
N ILE A 222 5.21 27.43 -12.77
CA ILE A 222 4.95 28.77 -12.19
C ILE A 222 4.76 28.67 -10.66
N LEU A 223 4.58 27.45 -10.14
CA LEU A 223 4.11 27.18 -8.79
C LEU A 223 5.12 26.43 -7.90
N GLU A 224 6.43 26.48 -8.13
CA GLU A 224 7.37 26.14 -7.05
C GLU A 224 7.12 27.02 -5.80
N LYS A 225 6.74 28.29 -6.02
CA LYS A 225 6.32 29.22 -4.96
C LYS A 225 5.02 28.82 -4.23
N ALA A 226 4.18 27.96 -4.81
CA ALA A 226 2.94 27.49 -4.17
C ALA A 226 2.72 25.97 -4.21
N ALA A 227 3.77 25.19 -4.46
CA ALA A 227 3.93 23.83 -3.94
C ALA A 227 3.86 23.83 -2.40
N ARG A 228 4.25 24.96 -1.78
CA ARG A 228 4.01 25.32 -0.38
C ARG A 228 2.51 25.38 0.01
N HIS A 229 1.60 25.52 -0.97
CA HIS A 229 0.14 25.51 -0.76
C HIS A 229 -0.51 24.17 -1.16
N THR A 230 0.08 23.37 -2.06
CA THR A 230 -0.42 22.00 -2.33
C THR A 230 0.03 20.99 -1.29
N SER A 231 1.19 21.17 -0.65
CA SER A 231 1.59 20.41 0.53
C SER A 231 0.62 20.59 1.71
N TRP A 232 -0.01 21.75 1.84
CA TRP A 232 -1.09 22.00 2.81
C TRP A 232 -2.32 21.12 2.55
N MET A 233 -2.72 20.91 1.29
CA MET A 233 -3.84 20.04 0.92
C MET A 233 -3.60 18.56 1.27
N LEU A 234 -2.34 18.10 1.20
CA LEU A 234 -1.94 16.73 1.57
C LEU A 234 -1.44 16.61 3.02
N ARG A 235 -1.55 17.69 3.83
CA ARG A 235 -1.21 17.74 5.26
C ARG A 235 0.20 17.16 5.56
N ARG A 236 0.35 16.39 6.64
CA ARG A 236 1.62 15.81 7.08
C ARG A 236 2.18 14.81 6.06
N THR A 237 1.30 14.02 5.43
CA THR A 237 1.68 13.12 4.33
C THR A 237 2.34 13.84 3.16
N GLY A 238 1.81 15.01 2.78
CA GLY A 238 2.40 15.87 1.76
C GLY A 238 3.82 16.31 2.09
N LYS A 239 4.09 16.67 3.36
CA LYS A 239 5.45 17.02 3.80
C LYS A 239 6.43 15.86 3.62
N HIS A 240 6.04 14.66 4.07
CA HIS A 240 6.86 13.44 4.02
C HIS A 240 7.20 13.04 2.58
N LEU A 241 6.20 13.04 1.68
CA LEU A 241 6.41 12.71 0.26
C LEU A 241 7.32 13.71 -0.47
N LEU A 242 7.35 14.97 -0.02
CA LEU A 242 8.16 16.05 -0.59
C LEU A 242 9.49 16.27 0.15
N LEU A 243 9.81 15.50 1.19
CA LEU A 243 11.02 15.67 2.01
C LEU A 243 11.13 17.10 2.56
N THR A 244 10.05 17.59 3.18
CA THR A 244 9.97 18.94 3.78
C THR A 244 9.60 18.91 5.27
N ASP A 245 9.60 17.72 5.86
CA ASP A 245 9.33 17.37 7.26
C ASP A 245 10.58 17.39 8.15
N ASN A 246 11.49 18.35 7.90
CA ASN A 246 12.70 18.54 8.70
C ASN A 246 12.37 19.25 10.02
N GLU A 247 11.66 18.55 10.90
CA GLU A 247 11.20 19.04 12.20
C GLU A 247 12.24 18.69 13.30
N ASN A 248 12.48 19.59 14.25
CA ASN A 248 13.34 19.39 15.43
C ASN A 248 14.78 18.92 15.14
N GLY A 249 15.38 19.35 14.03
CA GLY A 249 16.75 19.00 13.65
C GLY A 249 16.92 17.58 13.09
N LYS A 250 15.85 16.78 13.02
CA LYS A 250 15.88 15.45 12.40
C LYS A 250 15.81 15.57 10.86
N PRO A 251 16.47 14.65 10.11
CA PRO A 251 16.29 14.57 8.66
C PRO A 251 14.85 14.13 8.29
N PRO A 252 14.40 14.26 7.04
CA PRO A 252 13.03 13.89 6.67
C PRO A 252 12.78 12.39 6.93
N LEU A 253 11.55 12.03 7.30
CA LEU A 253 11.20 10.69 7.76
C LEU A 253 11.58 9.59 6.76
N LEU A 254 11.41 9.83 5.46
CA LEU A 254 11.78 8.85 4.43
C LEU A 254 13.28 8.54 4.41
N LEU A 255 14.13 9.52 4.77
CA LEU A 255 15.58 9.37 4.93
C LEU A 255 15.95 8.76 6.30
N GLN A 256 15.11 8.92 7.33
CA GLN A 256 15.24 8.15 8.57
C GLN A 256 14.95 6.66 8.32
N MET A 257 13.88 6.34 7.57
CA MET A 257 13.45 4.97 7.25
C MET A 257 14.37 4.17 6.28
N VAL A 258 15.62 4.59 6.07
CA VAL A 258 16.63 3.78 5.33
C VAL A 258 17.79 3.33 6.23
N ASN A 259 17.72 3.63 7.53
CA ASN A 259 18.63 3.16 8.57
C ASN A 259 17.81 2.73 9.80
N ASP A 260 18.47 2.08 10.74
CA ASP A 260 17.90 1.83 12.08
C ASP A 260 18.23 3.00 13.01
N SER A 261 17.34 3.29 13.95
CA SER A 261 17.58 4.13 15.13
C SER A 261 17.43 3.31 16.41
N GLU A 262 17.68 3.92 17.57
CA GLU A 262 17.61 3.23 18.87
C GLU A 262 16.25 2.57 19.12
N ASP A 263 15.14 3.27 18.84
CA ASP A 263 13.78 2.77 19.04
C ASP A 263 13.15 2.06 17.82
N LEU A 264 13.70 2.26 16.60
CA LEU A 264 13.01 1.94 15.33
C LEU A 264 13.95 1.29 14.32
N HIS A 265 13.72 0.02 14.03
CA HIS A 265 14.63 -0.81 13.25
C HIS A 265 14.13 -1.01 11.81
N PHE A 266 13.95 0.08 11.06
CA PHE A 266 13.36 0.05 9.71
C PHE A 266 14.15 -0.79 8.70
N LEU A 267 15.49 -0.72 8.73
CA LEU A 267 16.35 -1.41 7.79
C LEU A 267 16.53 -2.87 8.19
N SER A 268 16.74 -3.16 9.47
CA SER A 268 16.78 -4.53 9.98
C SER A 268 15.43 -5.26 9.77
N ALA A 269 14.31 -4.56 9.92
CA ALA A 269 12.99 -5.10 9.59
C ALA A 269 12.89 -5.49 8.11
N LEU A 270 13.29 -4.62 7.18
CA LEU A 270 13.29 -4.95 5.75
C LEU A 270 14.24 -6.10 5.39
N HIS A 271 15.41 -6.18 6.04
CA HIS A 271 16.35 -7.28 5.86
C HIS A 271 15.84 -8.64 6.36
N SER A 272 14.88 -8.66 7.29
CA SER A 272 14.33 -9.92 7.80
C SER A 272 13.44 -10.67 6.81
N PHE A 273 12.79 -9.94 5.87
CA PHE A 273 11.90 -10.56 4.89
C PHE A 273 12.67 -11.46 3.91
N GLN A 274 12.22 -12.71 3.76
CA GLN A 274 12.83 -13.64 2.81
C GLN A 274 12.81 -13.13 1.36
N ARG A 275 11.79 -12.35 0.97
CA ARG A 275 11.67 -11.76 -0.37
C ARG A 275 11.14 -10.32 -0.32
N CYS A 276 11.94 -9.37 -0.80
CA CYS A 276 11.53 -7.98 -1.03
C CYS A 276 11.33 -7.72 -2.52
N VAL A 277 10.19 -7.13 -2.91
CA VAL A 277 9.83 -6.90 -4.33
C VAL A 277 9.24 -5.52 -4.55
N THR A 278 9.70 -4.84 -5.60
CA THR A 278 9.04 -3.63 -6.13
C THR A 278 8.39 -3.91 -7.48
N TYR A 279 7.10 -3.59 -7.63
CA TYR A 279 6.37 -3.51 -8.88
C TYR A 279 6.26 -2.05 -9.31
N ALA A 280 7.00 -1.66 -10.34
CA ALA A 280 7.17 -0.27 -10.75
C ALA A 280 6.59 -0.01 -12.15
N ASN A 281 5.70 0.97 -12.28
CA ASN A 281 5.20 1.40 -13.58
C ASN A 281 6.31 2.12 -14.37
N ALA A 282 6.74 1.52 -15.48
CA ALA A 282 7.79 2.08 -16.33
C ALA A 282 7.33 3.27 -17.18
N ARG A 283 6.00 3.41 -17.40
CA ARG A 283 5.37 4.49 -18.18
C ARG A 283 3.97 4.81 -17.67
N PHE A 284 3.52 6.04 -17.93
CA PHE A 284 2.15 6.54 -17.70
C PHE A 284 1.66 6.55 -16.24
N ASP A 285 2.52 6.23 -15.27
CA ASP A 285 2.27 6.57 -13.87
C ASP A 285 2.69 8.02 -13.61
N PHE A 286 1.69 8.87 -13.47
CA PHE A 286 1.84 10.29 -13.24
C PHE A 286 1.93 10.66 -11.75
N ALA A 287 1.58 9.73 -10.85
CA ALA A 287 1.59 9.95 -9.42
C ALA A 287 2.93 9.53 -8.81
N VAL A 288 3.48 8.41 -9.27
CA VAL A 288 4.75 7.85 -8.76
C VAL A 288 5.64 7.44 -9.92
N GLY A 289 6.81 8.07 -9.98
CA GLY A 289 7.78 7.83 -11.04
C GLY A 289 8.49 6.48 -10.98
N TRP A 290 8.96 6.01 -12.14
CA TRP A 290 9.62 4.71 -12.27
C TRP A 290 10.87 4.58 -11.38
N ARG A 291 11.69 5.64 -11.32
CA ARG A 291 12.93 5.71 -10.52
C ARG A 291 12.67 5.50 -9.02
N THR A 292 11.67 6.20 -8.48
CA THR A 292 11.32 6.14 -7.05
C THR A 292 10.59 4.84 -6.68
N SER A 293 9.81 4.26 -7.60
CA SER A 293 9.10 3.00 -7.38
C SER A 293 9.93 1.74 -7.57
N SER A 294 10.99 1.77 -8.37
CA SER A 294 11.92 0.62 -8.53
C SER A 294 13.19 0.70 -7.68
N ILE A 295 13.38 1.79 -6.90
CA ILE A 295 14.58 2.03 -6.09
C ILE A 295 15.85 1.90 -6.95
N ARG A 296 15.89 2.69 -8.03
CA ARG A 296 17.03 2.77 -8.97
C ARG A 296 17.44 4.22 -9.19
N ARG A 297 18.62 4.46 -9.73
CA ARG A 297 19.05 5.76 -10.30
C ARG A 297 18.50 5.92 -11.73
N GLN A 298 18.54 7.15 -12.26
CA GLN A 298 18.01 7.45 -13.60
C GLN A 298 18.78 6.75 -14.74
N ASN A 299 20.08 6.50 -14.55
CA ASN A 299 20.96 5.76 -15.46
C ASN A 299 20.88 4.23 -15.31
N GLU A 300 20.28 3.73 -14.22
CA GLU A 300 20.08 2.30 -13.94
C GLU A 300 18.74 1.78 -14.48
N LEU A 301 17.84 2.65 -14.96
CA LEU A 301 16.54 2.24 -15.49
C LEU A 301 16.71 1.41 -16.78
N PRO A 302 16.06 0.23 -16.89
CA PRO A 302 16.10 -0.61 -18.08
C PRO A 302 15.71 0.10 -19.40
N LYS A 303 16.33 -0.31 -20.50
CA LYS A 303 15.95 0.17 -21.84
C LYS A 303 14.76 -0.64 -22.37
N LEU A 304 13.55 -0.05 -22.30
CA LEU A 304 12.26 -0.63 -22.75
C LEU A 304 12.16 -1.01 -24.25
N GLN A 305 13.26 -1.02 -25.01
CA GLN A 305 13.28 -1.37 -26.43
C GLN A 305 13.39 -2.89 -26.67
N ARG A 306 13.78 -3.68 -25.66
CA ARG A 306 13.84 -5.15 -25.70
C ARG A 306 12.87 -5.79 -24.70
N ILE A 307 11.58 -5.53 -24.87
CA ILE A 307 10.54 -6.22 -24.09
C ILE A 307 10.46 -7.67 -24.59
N SER A 308 10.94 -8.62 -23.79
CA SER A 308 10.58 -10.02 -23.96
C SER A 308 9.07 -10.15 -23.77
N LYS A 309 8.35 -10.71 -24.76
CA LYS A 309 6.93 -11.04 -24.57
C LYS A 309 6.84 -12.16 -23.54
N ASN A 310 6.23 -11.88 -22.40
CA ASN A 310 5.75 -12.90 -21.50
C ASN A 310 4.27 -13.13 -21.84
N ASP A 311 3.95 -14.25 -22.49
CA ASP A 311 2.59 -14.53 -22.94
C ASP A 311 1.61 -14.80 -21.78
N ARG A 312 2.12 -15.16 -20.59
CA ARG A 312 1.30 -15.30 -19.36
C ARG A 312 1.06 -13.94 -18.69
N TYR A 313 2.04 -13.04 -18.75
CA TYR A 313 2.05 -11.74 -18.06
C TYR A 313 2.39 -10.59 -19.02
N PRO A 314 1.51 -10.25 -19.97
CA PRO A 314 1.81 -9.32 -21.06
C PRO A 314 2.19 -7.90 -20.62
N HIS A 315 1.87 -7.48 -19.39
CA HIS A 315 2.24 -6.17 -18.86
C HIS A 315 3.53 -6.17 -18.03
N VAL A 316 4.06 -7.33 -17.64
CA VAL A 316 5.37 -7.45 -16.98
C VAL A 316 6.45 -7.42 -18.08
N VAL A 317 7.21 -6.32 -18.12
CA VAL A 317 8.14 -6.04 -19.24
C VAL A 317 9.62 -6.23 -18.91
N ASN A 318 9.98 -6.27 -17.63
CA ASN A 318 11.29 -6.65 -17.14
C ASN A 318 11.17 -7.20 -15.71
N VAL A 319 11.98 -8.20 -15.38
CA VAL A 319 12.15 -8.72 -14.01
C VAL A 319 13.64 -8.78 -13.74
N GLU A 320 14.12 -7.92 -12.84
CA GLU A 320 15.49 -7.93 -12.35
C GLU A 320 15.55 -8.79 -11.07
N PRO A 321 16.45 -9.78 -10.99
CA PRO A 321 16.58 -10.63 -9.82
C PRO A 321 17.09 -9.84 -8.61
N PRO A 322 16.88 -10.35 -7.38
CA PRO A 322 17.39 -9.74 -6.16
C PRO A 322 18.90 -9.45 -6.22
N SER A 323 19.25 -8.18 -5.99
CA SER A 323 20.65 -7.70 -5.99
C SER A 323 20.95 -6.91 -4.72
N ILE A 324 22.01 -7.27 -4.00
CA ILE A 324 22.53 -6.51 -2.85
C ILE A 324 23.71 -5.66 -3.31
N ALA A 325 23.61 -4.34 -3.15
CA ALA A 325 24.74 -3.45 -3.35
C ALA A 325 25.56 -3.33 -2.05
N ARG A 326 26.87 -3.58 -2.14
CA ARG A 326 27.80 -3.35 -1.02
C ARG A 326 28.25 -1.89 -1.04
N PHE A 327 27.85 -1.14 -0.01
CA PHE A 327 28.29 0.24 0.21
C PHE A 327 28.82 0.39 1.62
N GLU A 328 29.88 1.19 1.79
CA GLU A 328 30.37 1.61 3.10
C GLU A 328 29.42 2.65 3.71
N GLN A 329 29.31 2.66 5.04
CA GLN A 329 28.35 3.52 5.74
C GLN A 329 28.92 4.93 5.93
N GLU A 330 28.59 5.85 5.02
CA GLU A 330 28.86 7.28 5.19
C GLU A 330 28.07 7.85 6.39
N VAL A 331 28.76 8.13 7.49
CA VAL A 331 28.17 8.75 8.68
C VAL A 331 27.98 10.25 8.44
N LEU A 332 26.72 10.68 8.29
CA LEU A 332 26.39 12.11 8.12
C LEU A 332 26.57 12.87 9.44
N THR A 333 27.62 13.69 9.49
CA THR A 333 27.86 14.71 10.53
C THR A 333 26.71 15.72 10.59
N GLU A 334 26.51 16.38 11.73
CA GLU A 334 25.40 17.34 11.90
C GLU A 334 25.46 18.53 10.93
N ASP A 335 26.65 19.04 10.60
CA ASP A 335 26.79 20.20 9.70
C ASP A 335 26.42 19.83 8.25
N ASN A 336 26.67 18.59 7.83
CA ASN A 336 26.26 18.07 6.52
C ASN A 336 24.74 17.93 6.41
N ARG A 337 24.02 17.59 7.51
CA ARG A 337 22.56 17.42 7.50
C ARG A 337 21.80 18.71 7.19
N LYS A 338 22.33 19.87 7.59
CA LYS A 338 21.67 21.18 7.42
C LYS A 338 21.80 21.76 6.00
N LYS A 339 22.72 21.26 5.16
CA LYS A 339 23.01 21.77 3.81
C LYS A 339 22.60 20.81 2.68
N LEU A 340 21.98 19.68 3.02
CA LEU A 340 21.75 18.54 2.13
C LEU A 340 20.74 18.87 1.00
N LYS A 341 21.15 18.76 -0.27
CA LYS A 341 20.25 19.02 -1.42
C LYS A 341 19.33 17.82 -1.63
N THR A 342 18.26 18.02 -2.39
CA THR A 342 17.33 16.93 -2.74
C THR A 342 18.02 15.79 -3.49
N SER A 343 18.95 16.09 -4.40
CA SER A 343 19.78 15.07 -5.08
C SER A 343 20.52 14.17 -4.09
N ASP A 344 21.02 14.76 -3.03
CA ASP A 344 21.89 14.10 -2.06
C ASP A 344 21.04 13.21 -1.14
N MET A 345 19.87 13.70 -0.73
CA MET A 345 18.86 12.90 0.00
C MET A 345 18.33 11.73 -0.84
N GLU A 346 18.09 11.93 -2.15
CA GLU A 346 17.69 10.86 -3.07
C GLU A 346 18.76 9.77 -3.16
N GLU A 347 20.02 10.15 -3.37
CA GLU A 347 21.16 9.23 -3.46
C GLU A 347 21.36 8.45 -2.15
N LEU A 348 21.28 9.11 -0.99
CA LEU A 348 21.36 8.46 0.32
C LEU A 348 20.23 7.45 0.55
N MET A 349 19.00 7.78 0.13
CA MET A 349 17.88 6.83 0.20
C MET A 349 18.05 5.64 -0.75
N ILE A 350 18.59 5.85 -1.96
CA ILE A 350 18.93 4.75 -2.88
C ILE A 350 19.99 3.85 -2.25
N ARG A 351 21.11 4.41 -1.77
CA ARG A 351 22.18 3.64 -1.11
C ARG A 351 21.67 2.85 0.09
N GLY A 352 20.87 3.48 0.97
CA GLY A 352 20.30 2.82 2.14
C GLY A 352 19.37 1.66 1.79
N LEU A 353 18.44 1.87 0.84
CA LEU A 353 17.47 0.84 0.46
C LEU A 353 18.06 -0.29 -0.39
N THR A 354 19.10 -0.03 -1.20
CA THR A 354 19.78 -1.05 -2.03
C THR A 354 20.71 -1.98 -1.24
N ARG A 355 20.84 -1.78 0.08
CA ARG A 355 21.37 -2.78 1.02
C ARG A 355 20.44 -3.99 1.16
N VAL A 356 19.13 -3.80 1.01
CA VAL A 356 18.13 -4.87 1.01
C VAL A 356 18.07 -5.52 -0.37
N SER A 357 17.85 -6.84 -0.41
CA SER A 357 17.85 -7.64 -1.64
C SER A 357 16.51 -7.51 -2.38
N TRP A 358 16.36 -6.45 -3.18
CA TRP A 358 15.13 -6.17 -3.93
C TRP A 358 15.10 -6.87 -5.28
N GLU A 359 14.09 -7.71 -5.51
CA GLU A 359 13.61 -8.06 -6.85
C GLU A 359 12.85 -6.86 -7.44
N ARG A 360 13.09 -6.52 -8.71
CA ARG A 360 12.47 -5.34 -9.35
C ARG A 360 11.69 -5.76 -10.60
N VAL A 361 10.38 -5.71 -10.51
CA VAL A 361 9.44 -6.00 -11.58
C VAL A 361 8.97 -4.70 -12.22
N ASP A 362 9.29 -4.49 -13.49
CA ASP A 362 8.88 -3.31 -14.23
C ASP A 362 7.65 -3.63 -15.09
N VAL A 363 6.62 -2.80 -14.96
CA VAL A 363 5.28 -2.99 -15.55
C VAL A 363 5.00 -1.90 -16.58
N SER A 364 4.35 -2.23 -17.70
CA SER A 364 4.00 -1.24 -18.73
C SER A 364 2.66 -1.50 -19.39
N PHE A 365 1.68 -0.66 -19.06
CA PHE A 365 0.38 -0.60 -19.72
C PHE A 365 0.39 0.13 -21.07
N GLN A 366 1.55 0.34 -21.71
CA GLN A 366 1.68 1.15 -22.94
C GLN A 366 0.75 0.70 -24.09
N ARG A 367 0.43 -0.60 -24.17
CA ARG A 367 -0.47 -1.16 -25.20
C ARG A 367 -1.95 -1.16 -24.79
N SER A 368 -2.24 -1.03 -23.50
CA SER A 368 -3.60 -0.99 -22.94
C SER A 368 -4.28 0.37 -23.20
N THR A 369 -5.62 0.39 -23.20
CA THR A 369 -6.42 1.63 -23.17
C THR A 369 -6.41 2.27 -21.77
N GLN A 370 -6.22 1.48 -20.72
CA GLN A 370 -6.16 1.87 -19.30
C GLN A 370 -4.81 2.52 -18.92
N ARG A 371 -3.92 2.79 -19.89
CA ARG A 371 -2.55 3.29 -19.67
C ARG A 371 -2.50 4.57 -18.82
N PHE A 372 -3.42 5.51 -19.01
CA PHE A 372 -3.46 6.76 -18.26
C PHE A 372 -3.91 6.57 -16.79
N LEU A 373 -4.39 5.37 -16.45
CA LEU A 373 -4.74 4.95 -15.10
C LEU A 373 -3.70 3.98 -14.51
N ALA A 374 -2.52 3.81 -15.13
CA ALA A 374 -1.47 2.85 -14.74
C ALA A 374 -1.23 2.75 -13.22
N HIS A 375 -1.23 3.90 -12.52
CA HIS A 375 -1.08 3.95 -11.06
C HIS A 375 -2.15 3.13 -10.31
N SER A 376 -3.41 3.16 -10.75
CA SER A 376 -4.50 2.37 -10.15
C SER A 376 -4.68 1.01 -10.83
N THR A 377 -4.30 0.90 -12.11
CA THR A 377 -4.36 -0.34 -12.87
C THR A 377 -3.42 -1.40 -12.34
N ILE A 378 -2.19 -1.03 -11.93
CA ILE A 378 -1.18 -1.96 -11.40
C ILE A 378 -1.66 -2.79 -10.19
N GLN A 379 -2.60 -2.27 -9.38
CA GLN A 379 -3.22 -2.98 -8.24
C GLN A 379 -4.64 -3.52 -8.52
N VAL A 380 -5.19 -3.27 -9.71
CA VAL A 380 -6.59 -3.58 -10.09
C VAL A 380 -7.63 -2.93 -9.15
N LYS A 381 -7.49 -1.61 -8.91
CA LYS A 381 -8.31 -0.85 -7.95
C LYS A 381 -9.83 -1.08 -8.10
N SER A 382 -10.33 -1.07 -9.34
CA SER A 382 -11.68 -1.54 -9.67
C SER A 382 -11.64 -2.39 -10.93
N TYR A 383 -11.98 -3.67 -10.84
CA TYR A 383 -11.86 -4.62 -11.96
C TYR A 383 -12.57 -4.16 -13.25
N SER A 384 -13.68 -3.42 -13.14
CA SER A 384 -14.42 -2.90 -14.30
C SER A 384 -13.71 -1.77 -15.08
N ILE A 385 -12.65 -1.17 -14.51
CA ILE A 385 -11.90 -0.04 -15.07
C ILE A 385 -10.40 -0.36 -15.18
N ASN A 386 -9.92 -1.29 -14.36
CA ASN A 386 -8.51 -1.61 -14.11
C ASN A 386 -8.18 -3.09 -14.40
N SER A 387 -9.02 -3.79 -15.17
CA SER A 387 -8.87 -5.22 -15.50
C SER A 387 -7.49 -5.59 -16.02
N ASP A 388 -6.81 -4.67 -16.71
CA ASP A 388 -5.59 -4.97 -17.44
C ASP A 388 -4.40 -5.21 -16.51
N GLY A 389 -4.48 -4.81 -15.23
CA GLY A 389 -3.47 -5.17 -14.23
C GLY A 389 -3.67 -6.57 -13.60
N ALA A 390 -4.68 -7.32 -14.02
CA ALA A 390 -4.96 -8.64 -13.46
C ALA A 390 -3.78 -9.61 -13.64
N ASP A 391 -3.08 -9.56 -14.78
CA ASP A 391 -1.89 -10.37 -15.03
C ASP A 391 -0.73 -10.01 -14.09
N VAL A 392 -0.59 -8.73 -13.72
CA VAL A 392 0.42 -8.25 -12.76
C VAL A 392 0.12 -8.78 -11.34
N ILE A 393 -1.14 -8.76 -10.92
CA ILE A 393 -1.57 -9.37 -9.65
C ILE A 393 -1.36 -10.90 -9.66
N LEU A 394 -1.63 -11.57 -10.79
CA LEU A 394 -1.37 -13.00 -10.93
C LEU A 394 0.14 -13.30 -10.90
N HIS A 395 0.99 -12.50 -11.55
CA HIS A 395 2.45 -12.62 -11.48
C HIS A 395 2.96 -12.54 -10.03
N MET A 396 2.41 -11.61 -9.23
CA MET A 396 2.74 -11.51 -7.81
C MET A 396 2.34 -12.78 -7.04
N ILE A 397 1.14 -13.33 -7.26
CA ILE A 397 0.60 -14.49 -6.55
C ILE A 397 1.32 -15.79 -6.95
N ASP A 398 1.67 -15.96 -8.23
CA ASP A 398 2.38 -17.12 -8.75
C ASP A 398 3.83 -17.19 -8.27
N ASN A 399 4.45 -16.03 -7.97
CA ASN A 399 5.80 -15.94 -7.39
C ASN A 399 5.78 -15.71 -5.86
N PHE A 400 4.63 -15.87 -5.19
CA PHE A 400 4.51 -15.59 -3.75
C PHE A 400 5.14 -16.69 -2.90
N VAL A 401 5.97 -16.31 -1.92
CA VAL A 401 6.60 -17.28 -0.99
C VAL A 401 5.63 -17.60 0.16
N LEU A 402 5.28 -18.87 0.35
CA LEU A 402 4.35 -19.33 1.40
C LEU A 402 5.03 -19.60 2.74
#